data_AF-A0A3M2DSX2-F1
#
_entry.id   AF-A0A3M2DSX2-F1
#
_cell.length_a   1.000
_cell.length_b   1.000
_cell.length_c   1.000
_cell.angle_alpha   90.00
_cell.angle_beta   90.00
_cell.angle_gamma   90.00
#
_symmetry.space_group_name_H-M   'P 1'
#
loop_
_entity.id
_entity.type
_entity.pdbx_description
1 polymer ?
#
loop_
_entity_poly.entity_id
_entity_poly.type
_entity_poly.pdbx_seq_one_letter_code
_entity_poly.pdbx_strand_id
1 'polypeptide(L)'
;MTVGRPLPHDSARLHVTGAARYVDDIPVPAGTLHLAFGLSPVAHGEIRSLDLEAVRNAPGVHAVLTAPDIPGRNDVSPAAGDEPLLADGRVHYVGQPVFLVVAESHRQARQAARLGRIDIRPLDPILTIDEAIAANSRFEAAPLVWRKGDAEAALARAPHVVAGQIEIGGQEHFYLEGQAALAVPQDGAEMVVHASSQHPTEIQHKVADALGLPMGAVRVEVRRMGGGFGGKESQGNALAVAAALAAWRTGRPCKMRYDRDDDMRITGKRHDFRIRYRAGFDDEGRILGVEFIHYVRCGWSLDLSLPVADRAMLHADNAYHLPAATIISHRLRTNTQSATAFRGFGGPQGVLGIERVMDHVAHHLGADPLKVRRANFYAPLDSQPPDRPQTTPYLMR
;
A
#
# COMPACT_ATOMS: atom_id res chain seq x y z
N MET A 1 29.48 20.98 18.47
CA MET A 1 28.67 20.76 17.25
C MET A 1 28.81 19.32 16.78
N THR A 2 27.69 18.61 16.59
CA THR A 2 27.62 17.19 16.18
C THR A 2 27.17 17.00 14.73
N VAL A 3 26.70 18.05 14.07
CA VAL A 3 26.29 18.05 12.66
C VAL A 3 27.43 17.54 11.77
N GLY A 4 27.15 16.58 10.89
CA GLY A 4 28.10 15.97 9.96
C GLY A 4 28.96 14.83 10.55
N ARG A 5 28.85 14.53 11.85
CA ARG A 5 29.58 13.41 12.47
C ARG A 5 28.80 12.09 12.34
N PRO A 6 29.47 10.94 12.12
CA PRO A 6 28.84 9.63 12.02
C PRO A 6 28.52 9.07 13.41
N LEU A 7 27.64 9.74 14.15
CA LEU A 7 27.24 9.27 15.47
C LEU A 7 26.33 8.04 15.34
N PRO A 8 26.44 7.06 16.27
CA PRO A 8 25.50 5.95 16.34
C PRO A 8 24.07 6.45 16.53
N HIS A 9 23.10 5.65 16.09
CA HIS A 9 21.68 5.89 16.38
C HIS A 9 21.44 5.95 17.91
N ASP A 10 20.65 6.92 18.39
CA ASP A 10 20.46 7.19 19.82
C ASP A 10 19.99 5.97 20.63
N SER A 11 19.13 5.13 20.03
CA SER A 11 18.64 3.88 20.65
C SER A 11 19.49 2.64 20.34
N ALA A 12 20.65 2.76 19.68
CA ALA A 12 21.45 1.61 19.23
C ALA A 12 21.81 0.66 20.39
N ARG A 13 22.24 1.21 21.53
CA ARG A 13 22.53 0.42 22.74
C ARG A 13 21.30 -0.36 23.20
N LEU A 14 20.12 0.27 23.19
CA LEU A 14 18.87 -0.37 23.60
C LEU A 14 18.47 -1.50 22.62
N HIS A 15 18.73 -1.34 21.33
CA HIS A 15 18.45 -2.38 20.33
C HIS A 15 19.29 -3.63 20.59
N VAL A 16 20.60 -3.47 20.79
CA VAL A 16 21.52 -4.62 20.96
C VAL A 16 21.39 -5.31 22.31
N THR A 17 20.87 -4.63 23.33
CA THR A 17 20.59 -5.25 24.64
C THR A 17 19.18 -5.80 24.77
N GLY A 18 18.32 -5.63 23.76
CA GLY A 18 16.89 -5.96 23.85
C GLY A 18 16.08 -5.08 24.82
N ALA A 19 16.61 -3.92 25.20
CA ALA A 19 15.94 -2.99 26.12
C ALA A 19 15.02 -1.99 25.41
N ALA A 20 15.10 -1.90 24.08
CA ALA A 20 14.18 -1.09 23.28
C ALA A 20 12.84 -1.80 23.15
N ARG A 21 11.82 -1.28 23.84
CA ARG A 21 10.45 -1.80 23.73
C ARG A 21 9.78 -1.41 22.42
N TYR A 22 9.23 -2.40 21.74
CA TYR A 22 8.26 -2.24 20.65
C TYR A 22 6.84 -2.38 21.20
N VAL A 23 5.81 -2.30 20.35
CA VAL A 23 4.42 -2.25 20.83
C VAL A 23 4.04 -3.52 21.61
N ASP A 24 4.44 -4.69 21.12
CA ASP A 24 4.12 -5.96 21.77
C ASP A 24 4.90 -6.20 23.08
N ASP A 25 5.99 -5.43 23.30
CA ASP A 25 6.82 -5.46 24.51
C ASP A 25 6.31 -4.54 25.62
N ILE A 26 5.28 -3.73 25.34
CA ILE A 26 4.68 -2.85 26.35
C ILE A 26 4.10 -3.73 27.46
N PRO A 27 4.49 -3.53 28.74
CA PRO A 27 3.85 -4.21 29.86
C PRO A 27 2.37 -3.84 29.91
N VAL A 28 1.51 -4.86 29.95
CA VAL A 28 0.05 -4.66 29.94
C VAL A 28 -0.58 -5.09 31.27
N PRO A 29 -1.71 -4.51 31.68
CA PRO A 29 -2.44 -4.95 32.86
C PRO A 29 -2.85 -6.42 32.80
N ALA A 30 -2.99 -7.05 33.97
CA ALA A 30 -3.56 -8.39 34.07
C ALA A 30 -4.96 -8.42 33.45
N GLY A 31 -5.26 -9.47 32.69
CA GLY A 31 -6.53 -9.58 31.97
C GLY A 31 -6.60 -8.76 30.67
N THR A 32 -5.48 -8.29 30.13
CA THR A 32 -5.44 -7.78 28.75
C THR A 32 -5.85 -8.88 27.75
N LEU A 33 -6.72 -8.55 26.81
CA LEU A 33 -7.25 -9.47 25.80
C LEU A 33 -6.44 -9.40 24.49
N HIS A 34 -6.55 -10.45 23.70
CA HIS A 34 -5.84 -10.66 22.45
C HIS A 34 -6.79 -10.94 21.30
N LEU A 35 -6.41 -10.50 20.11
CA LEU A 35 -7.30 -10.50 18.95
C LEU A 35 -6.78 -11.37 17.81
N ALA A 36 -7.70 -11.89 17.00
CA ALA A 36 -7.44 -12.51 15.70
C ALA A 36 -8.63 -12.28 14.76
N PHE A 37 -8.37 -12.01 13.48
CA PHE A 37 -9.43 -11.95 12.49
C PHE A 37 -9.79 -13.35 11.98
N GLY A 38 -11.08 -13.56 11.73
CA GLY A 38 -11.56 -14.58 10.80
C GLY A 38 -11.51 -14.05 9.38
N LEU A 39 -10.79 -14.74 8.50
CA LEU A 39 -10.45 -14.24 7.17
C LEU A 39 -11.23 -14.96 6.06
N SER A 40 -11.55 -14.25 4.98
CA SER A 40 -12.13 -14.82 3.78
C SER A 40 -11.22 -15.88 3.16
N PRO A 41 -11.72 -17.09 2.85
CA PRO A 41 -10.97 -18.11 2.12
C PRO A 41 -11.00 -17.91 0.60
N VAL A 42 -11.80 -16.98 0.07
CA VAL A 42 -11.98 -16.78 -1.39
C VAL A 42 -11.64 -15.35 -1.82
N ALA A 43 -11.27 -15.19 -3.10
CA ALA A 43 -10.89 -13.90 -3.67
C ALA A 43 -12.08 -12.99 -3.98
N HIS A 44 -13.26 -13.54 -4.28
CA HIS A 44 -14.44 -12.76 -4.57
C HIS A 44 -15.70 -13.57 -4.28
N GLY A 45 -16.68 -12.99 -3.61
CA GLY A 45 -17.91 -13.69 -3.30
C GLY A 45 -18.91 -12.88 -2.50
N GLU A 46 -20.13 -13.39 -2.43
CA GLU A 46 -21.20 -12.88 -1.56
C GLU A 46 -21.31 -13.72 -0.30
N ILE A 47 -21.20 -13.07 0.86
CA ILE A 47 -21.40 -13.71 2.16
C ILE A 47 -22.89 -14.03 2.30
N ARG A 48 -23.22 -15.30 2.45
CA ARG A 48 -24.60 -15.78 2.63
C ARG A 48 -24.98 -15.90 4.09
N SER A 49 -24.09 -16.46 4.89
CA SER A 49 -24.27 -16.59 6.33
C SER A 49 -22.94 -16.73 7.05
N LEU A 50 -22.95 -16.42 8.35
CA LEU A 50 -21.83 -16.59 9.26
C LEU A 50 -22.27 -17.49 10.42
N ASP A 51 -21.75 -18.72 10.46
CA ASP A 51 -21.87 -19.58 11.63
C ASP A 51 -20.60 -19.45 12.48
N LEU A 52 -20.75 -18.72 13.58
CA LEU A 52 -19.68 -18.43 14.53
C LEU A 52 -20.00 -19.00 15.93
N GLU A 53 -20.94 -19.95 16.05
CA GLU A 53 -21.28 -20.55 17.35
C GLU A 53 -20.08 -21.28 17.96
N ALA A 54 -19.39 -22.09 17.16
CA ALA A 54 -18.17 -22.77 17.58
C ALA A 54 -17.04 -21.80 17.98
N VAL A 55 -16.98 -20.62 17.34
CA VAL A 55 -16.02 -19.55 17.70
C VAL A 55 -16.36 -18.97 19.06
N ARG A 56 -17.63 -18.61 19.28
CA ARG A 56 -18.10 -18.01 20.55
C ARG A 56 -17.94 -18.95 21.75
N ASN A 57 -18.12 -20.25 21.53
CA ASN A 57 -17.99 -21.29 22.57
C ASN A 57 -16.55 -21.79 22.76
N ALA A 58 -15.57 -21.28 21.99
CA ALA A 58 -14.19 -21.74 22.11
C ALA A 58 -13.53 -21.29 23.43
N PRO A 59 -12.63 -22.10 24.01
CA PRO A 59 -12.00 -21.77 25.30
C PRO A 59 -11.28 -20.42 25.29
N GLY A 60 -11.61 -19.58 26.28
CA GLY A 60 -11.00 -18.27 26.49
C GLY A 60 -11.48 -17.17 25.53
N VAL A 61 -12.51 -17.41 24.70
CA VAL A 61 -13.14 -16.37 23.89
C VAL A 61 -14.08 -15.53 24.76
N HIS A 62 -13.94 -14.20 24.70
CA HIS A 62 -14.77 -13.24 25.43
C HIS A 62 -15.76 -12.52 24.52
N ALA A 63 -15.42 -12.33 23.25
CA ALA A 63 -16.29 -11.69 22.27
C ALA A 63 -15.96 -12.15 20.84
N VAL A 64 -16.98 -12.12 19.97
CA VAL A 64 -16.83 -12.27 18.52
C VAL A 64 -17.63 -11.16 17.87
N LEU A 65 -16.95 -10.27 17.14
CA LEU A 65 -17.54 -9.07 16.54
C LEU A 65 -17.62 -9.22 15.02
N THR A 66 -18.69 -8.70 14.46
CA THR A 66 -19.03 -8.65 13.04
C THR A 66 -19.29 -7.20 12.63
N ALA A 67 -19.48 -6.93 11.33
CA ALA A 67 -19.70 -5.56 10.85
C ALA A 67 -20.84 -4.80 11.59
N PRO A 68 -22.00 -5.41 11.93
CA PRO A 68 -23.05 -4.76 12.70
C PRO A 68 -22.68 -4.38 14.15
N ASP A 69 -21.61 -4.94 14.71
CA ASP A 69 -21.14 -4.63 16.07
C ASP A 69 -20.30 -3.34 16.14
N ILE A 70 -20.01 -2.72 14.99
CA ILE A 70 -19.24 -1.47 14.89
C ILE A 70 -20.20 -0.29 15.16
N PRO A 71 -20.00 0.49 16.24
CA PRO A 71 -20.96 1.54 16.62
C PRO A 71 -20.93 2.78 15.71
N GLY A 72 -19.79 3.05 15.07
CA GLY A 72 -19.59 4.14 14.13
C GLY A 72 -19.47 3.65 12.68
N ARG A 73 -18.47 4.15 11.97
CA ARG A 73 -18.25 3.81 10.55
C ARG A 73 -17.39 2.56 10.42
N ASN A 74 -17.88 1.56 9.69
CA ASN A 74 -17.08 0.42 9.25
C ASN A 74 -16.18 0.81 8.06
N ASP A 75 -15.14 1.60 8.30
CA ASP A 75 -14.18 2.05 7.29
C ASP A 75 -12.77 2.24 7.90
N VAL A 76 -11.77 1.71 7.22
CA VAL A 76 -10.34 1.80 7.57
C VAL A 76 -9.49 2.29 6.39
N SER A 77 -10.11 2.67 5.27
CA SER A 77 -9.42 3.28 4.12
C SER A 77 -8.78 4.61 4.54
N PRO A 78 -7.61 5.00 4.02
CA PRO A 78 -6.98 6.28 4.40
C PRO A 78 -7.82 7.51 4.00
N ALA A 79 -8.55 7.44 2.87
CA ALA A 79 -9.27 8.60 2.33
C ALA A 79 -10.60 8.30 1.63
N ALA A 80 -10.69 7.22 0.85
CA ALA A 80 -11.79 7.05 -0.11
C ALA A 80 -13.11 6.53 0.49
N GLY A 81 -13.10 6.07 1.74
CA GLY A 81 -14.28 5.48 2.38
C GLY A 81 -14.70 4.13 1.79
N ASP A 82 -13.76 3.40 1.20
CA ASP A 82 -14.01 2.24 0.34
C ASP A 82 -13.44 0.92 0.89
N GLU A 83 -12.98 0.89 2.14
CA GLU A 83 -12.38 -0.29 2.76
C GLU A 83 -12.95 -0.54 4.16
N PRO A 84 -13.85 -1.51 4.35
CA PRO A 84 -14.39 -1.81 5.66
C PRO A 84 -13.36 -2.54 6.53
N LEU A 85 -13.45 -2.36 7.85
CA LEU A 85 -12.69 -3.16 8.80
C LEU A 85 -13.07 -4.64 8.69
N LEU A 86 -14.37 -4.92 8.71
CA LEU A 86 -14.96 -6.25 8.61
C LEU A 86 -15.87 -6.30 7.39
N ALA A 87 -15.64 -7.25 6.50
CA ALA A 87 -16.44 -7.43 5.29
C ALA A 87 -17.93 -7.60 5.62
N ASP A 88 -18.77 -6.85 4.90
CA ASP A 88 -20.22 -6.92 5.01
C ASP A 88 -20.83 -7.20 3.62
N GLY A 89 -21.64 -8.25 3.53
CA GLY A 89 -22.28 -8.73 2.31
C GLY A 89 -21.35 -9.32 1.23
N ARG A 90 -20.13 -8.81 1.04
CA ARG A 90 -19.18 -9.27 0.01
C ARG A 90 -17.74 -9.30 0.49
N VAL A 91 -16.98 -10.23 -0.08
CA VAL A 91 -15.52 -10.32 0.06
C VAL A 91 -14.86 -10.04 -1.28
N HIS A 92 -13.68 -9.43 -1.25
CA HIS A 92 -12.99 -8.90 -2.41
C HIS A 92 -11.53 -9.36 -2.54
N TYR A 93 -11.00 -10.09 -1.56
CA TYR A 93 -9.70 -10.77 -1.68
C TYR A 93 -9.58 -11.93 -0.66
N VAL A 94 -8.69 -12.87 -0.95
CA VAL A 94 -8.33 -13.95 -0.01
C VAL A 94 -7.57 -13.34 1.16
N GLY A 95 -8.06 -13.55 2.38
CA GLY A 95 -7.48 -12.91 3.56
C GLY A 95 -8.22 -11.67 4.03
N GLN A 96 -9.33 -11.26 3.40
CA GLN A 96 -10.12 -10.13 3.88
C GLN A 96 -10.73 -10.44 5.24
N PRO A 97 -10.58 -9.57 6.26
CA PRO A 97 -11.25 -9.75 7.54
C PRO A 97 -12.78 -9.77 7.41
N VAL A 98 -13.43 -10.75 8.03
CA VAL A 98 -14.90 -10.93 8.02
C VAL A 98 -15.48 -10.79 9.42
N PHE A 99 -14.79 -11.32 10.43
CA PHE A 99 -15.16 -11.16 11.84
C PHE A 99 -13.90 -11.05 12.70
N LEU A 100 -14.05 -10.54 13.92
CA LEU A 100 -12.96 -10.35 14.89
C LEU A 100 -13.22 -11.21 16.13
N VAL A 101 -12.22 -11.99 16.54
CA VAL A 101 -12.25 -12.78 17.77
C VAL A 101 -11.46 -12.06 18.86
N VAL A 102 -12.05 -11.96 20.05
CA VAL A 102 -11.45 -11.41 21.26
C VAL A 102 -11.29 -12.53 22.28
N ALA A 103 -10.06 -12.85 22.70
CA ALA A 103 -9.77 -13.96 23.60
C ALA A 103 -8.69 -13.63 24.65
N GLU A 104 -8.48 -14.53 25.61
CA GLU A 104 -7.51 -14.36 26.72
C GLU A 104 -6.05 -14.41 26.27
N SER A 105 -5.76 -15.07 25.14
CA SER A 105 -4.41 -15.16 24.60
C SER A 105 -4.41 -15.11 23.08
N HIS A 106 -3.28 -14.68 22.52
CA HIS A 106 -3.03 -14.66 21.06
C HIS A 106 -3.33 -16.02 20.41
N ARG A 107 -2.90 -17.10 21.07
CA ARG A 107 -3.09 -18.46 20.57
C ARG A 107 -4.56 -18.87 20.55
N GLN A 108 -5.31 -18.59 21.63
CA GLN A 108 -6.74 -18.89 21.68
C GLN A 108 -7.53 -18.10 20.64
N ALA A 109 -7.23 -16.80 20.47
CA ALA A 109 -7.88 -15.98 19.45
C ALA A 109 -7.70 -16.58 18.04
N ARG A 110 -6.45 -16.94 17.67
CA ARG A 110 -6.14 -17.54 16.37
C ARG A 110 -6.77 -18.92 16.16
N GLN A 111 -6.77 -19.75 17.20
CA GLN A 111 -7.39 -21.08 17.13
C GLN A 111 -8.90 -20.97 16.96
N ALA A 112 -9.55 -20.09 17.73
CA ALA A 112 -10.98 -19.85 17.65
C ALA A 112 -11.39 -19.23 16.30
N ALA A 113 -10.61 -18.29 15.75
CA ALA A 113 -10.88 -17.70 14.43
C ALA A 113 -10.97 -18.75 13.30
N ARG A 114 -10.26 -19.88 13.41
CA ARG A 114 -10.31 -20.98 12.44
C ARG A 114 -11.54 -21.87 12.56
N LEU A 115 -12.32 -21.75 13.63
CA LEU A 115 -13.57 -22.51 13.81
C LEU A 115 -14.76 -21.86 13.10
N GLY A 116 -14.61 -20.60 12.65
CA GLY A 116 -15.68 -19.87 11.99
C GLY A 116 -16.01 -20.46 10.63
N ARG A 117 -17.31 -20.62 10.36
CA ARG A 117 -17.83 -21.08 9.08
C ARG A 117 -18.44 -19.90 8.35
N ILE A 118 -17.77 -19.50 7.26
CA ILE A 118 -18.18 -18.40 6.41
C ILE A 118 -18.77 -19.01 5.14
N ASP A 119 -20.09 -19.00 5.02
CA ASP A 119 -20.76 -19.46 3.81
C ASP A 119 -20.70 -18.35 2.75
N ILE A 120 -19.98 -18.59 1.67
CA ILE A 120 -19.74 -17.62 0.61
C ILE A 120 -20.16 -18.25 -0.71
N ARG A 121 -21.06 -17.58 -1.45
CA ARG A 121 -21.26 -17.87 -2.87
C ARG A 121 -20.07 -17.26 -3.64
N PRO A 122 -19.17 -18.07 -4.23
CA PRO A 122 -18.05 -17.53 -4.99
C PRO A 122 -18.55 -16.75 -6.21
N LEU A 123 -17.83 -15.69 -6.54
CA LEU A 123 -17.98 -14.94 -7.78
C LEU A 123 -16.66 -14.99 -8.54
N ASP A 124 -16.70 -14.79 -9.85
CA ASP A 124 -15.48 -14.79 -10.67
C ASP A 124 -14.57 -13.62 -10.23
N PRO A 125 -13.34 -13.89 -9.80
CA PRO A 125 -12.41 -12.85 -9.39
C PRO A 125 -11.64 -12.29 -10.58
N ILE A 126 -11.30 -11.01 -10.52
CA ILE A 126 -10.38 -10.34 -11.45
C ILE A 126 -9.00 -10.31 -10.79
N LEU A 127 -8.03 -11.11 -11.22
CA LEU A 127 -6.75 -11.27 -10.53
C LEU A 127 -5.56 -10.65 -11.28
N THR A 128 -5.68 -10.54 -12.61
CA THR A 128 -4.60 -10.10 -13.49
C THR A 128 -4.88 -8.74 -14.12
N ILE A 129 -3.81 -8.12 -14.64
CA ILE A 129 -3.91 -6.88 -15.43
C ILE A 129 -4.78 -7.11 -16.67
N ASP A 130 -4.63 -8.25 -17.35
CA ASP A 130 -5.38 -8.57 -18.57
C ASP A 130 -6.87 -8.73 -18.30
N GLU A 131 -7.25 -9.44 -17.22
CA GLU A 131 -8.64 -9.56 -16.79
C GLU A 131 -9.24 -8.22 -16.42
N ALA A 132 -8.50 -7.36 -15.70
CA ALA A 132 -8.99 -6.04 -15.31
C ALA A 132 -9.21 -5.12 -16.52
N ILE A 133 -8.32 -5.18 -17.52
CA ILE A 133 -8.51 -4.44 -18.78
C ILE A 133 -9.74 -4.96 -19.52
N ALA A 134 -9.89 -6.29 -19.67
CA ALA A 134 -11.01 -6.91 -20.38
C ALA A 134 -12.36 -6.60 -19.72
N ALA A 135 -12.40 -6.59 -18.38
CA ALA A 135 -13.59 -6.25 -17.61
C ALA A 135 -13.82 -4.74 -17.46
N ASN A 136 -12.94 -3.90 -18.01
CA ASN A 136 -12.94 -2.45 -17.77
C ASN A 136 -12.93 -2.08 -16.26
N SER A 137 -12.28 -2.90 -15.43
CA SER A 137 -12.23 -2.77 -13.98
C SER A 137 -11.10 -1.82 -13.56
N ARG A 138 -11.46 -0.59 -13.24
CA ARG A 138 -10.54 0.52 -12.93
C ARG A 138 -11.14 1.45 -11.88
N PHE A 139 -10.29 2.19 -11.17
CA PHE A 139 -10.74 3.15 -10.16
C PHE A 139 -11.17 4.50 -10.75
N GLU A 140 -10.60 4.91 -11.87
CA GLU A 140 -10.93 6.15 -12.56
C GLU A 140 -11.66 5.86 -13.87
N ALA A 141 -12.60 6.73 -14.28
CA ALA A 141 -13.39 6.53 -15.51
C ALA A 141 -12.53 6.42 -16.78
N ALA A 142 -11.40 7.12 -16.82
CA ALA A 142 -10.44 7.15 -17.92
C ALA A 142 -9.00 7.08 -17.37
N PRO A 143 -8.01 6.62 -18.15
CA PRO A 143 -6.62 6.71 -17.71
C PRO A 143 -6.18 8.19 -17.65
N LEU A 144 -5.36 8.54 -16.66
CA LEU A 144 -4.69 9.83 -16.64
C LEU A 144 -3.61 9.85 -17.71
N VAL A 145 -3.46 10.98 -18.37
CA VAL A 145 -2.48 11.17 -19.43
C VAL A 145 -1.68 12.44 -19.17
N TRP A 146 -0.36 12.32 -19.20
CA TRP A 146 0.57 13.45 -19.21
C TRP A 146 1.32 13.53 -20.52
N ARG A 147 1.49 14.75 -21.01
CA ARG A 147 2.11 15.01 -22.31
C ARG A 147 3.11 16.15 -22.21
N LYS A 148 4.20 16.01 -22.95
CA LYS A 148 5.15 17.08 -23.27
C LYS A 148 5.46 16.97 -24.76
N GLY A 149 5.39 18.08 -25.49
CA GLY A 149 5.58 18.09 -26.94
C GLY A 149 4.60 17.17 -27.68
N ASP A 150 4.98 16.77 -28.90
CA ASP A 150 4.19 15.86 -29.75
C ASP A 150 4.96 14.54 -29.94
N ALA A 151 4.66 13.57 -29.06
CA ALA A 151 5.34 12.28 -29.06
C ALA A 151 5.05 11.45 -30.31
N GLU A 152 3.81 11.48 -30.84
CA GLU A 152 3.44 10.75 -32.04
C GLU A 152 4.16 11.29 -33.28
N ALA A 153 4.21 12.61 -33.44
CA ALA A 153 4.95 13.21 -34.55
C ALA A 153 6.46 12.98 -34.43
N ALA A 154 7.02 12.95 -33.21
CA ALA A 154 8.41 12.61 -32.98
C ALA A 154 8.71 11.13 -33.30
N LEU A 155 7.83 10.20 -32.90
CA LEU A 155 7.94 8.78 -33.23
C LEU A 155 7.86 8.54 -34.75
N ALA A 156 6.95 9.21 -35.45
CA ALA A 156 6.77 9.06 -36.89
C ALA A 156 7.96 9.56 -37.73
N ARG A 157 8.73 10.52 -37.21
CA ARG A 157 9.91 11.11 -37.88
C ARG A 157 11.23 10.51 -37.42
N ALA A 158 11.23 9.68 -36.38
CA ALA A 158 12.45 9.13 -35.82
C ALA A 158 13.12 8.16 -36.81
N PRO A 159 14.46 8.22 -36.99
CA PRO A 159 15.20 7.26 -37.81
C PRO A 159 14.99 5.81 -37.37
N HIS A 160 14.95 5.58 -36.06
CA HIS A 160 14.72 4.27 -35.46
C HIS A 160 13.58 4.32 -34.46
N VAL A 161 12.83 3.22 -34.36
CA VAL A 161 11.78 3.04 -33.37
C VAL A 161 11.90 1.66 -32.75
N VAL A 162 11.88 1.61 -31.42
CA VAL A 162 11.76 0.36 -30.65
C VAL A 162 10.45 0.34 -29.87
N ALA A 163 9.87 -0.84 -29.72
CA ALA A 163 8.68 -1.06 -28.91
C ALA A 163 8.88 -2.28 -28.00
N GLY A 164 8.28 -2.26 -26.82
CA GLY A 164 8.43 -3.36 -25.87
C GLY A 164 7.48 -3.26 -24.68
N GLN A 165 7.62 -4.24 -23.79
CA GLN A 165 6.89 -4.32 -22.54
C GLN A 165 7.81 -4.87 -21.44
N ILE A 166 7.60 -4.40 -20.22
CA ILE A 166 8.20 -4.96 -19.01
C ILE A 166 7.14 -5.22 -17.94
N GLU A 167 7.25 -6.37 -17.28
CA GLU A 167 6.49 -6.72 -16.08
C GLU A 167 7.34 -6.47 -14.85
N ILE A 168 6.77 -5.81 -13.84
CA ILE A 168 7.42 -5.46 -12.59
C ILE A 168 6.53 -6.02 -11.47
N GLY A 169 7.00 -7.08 -10.83
CA GLY A 169 6.26 -7.73 -9.75
C GLY A 169 6.15 -6.86 -8.49
N GLY A 170 5.17 -7.19 -7.66
CA GLY A 170 4.99 -6.59 -6.34
C GLY A 170 6.09 -6.98 -5.35
N GLN A 171 6.05 -6.37 -4.18
CA GLN A 171 7.05 -6.55 -3.15
C GLN A 171 6.42 -6.42 -1.77
N GLU A 172 6.66 -7.41 -0.90
CA GLU A 172 6.26 -7.39 0.50
C GLU A 172 7.23 -6.54 1.33
N HIS A 173 6.72 -5.73 2.26
CA HIS A 173 7.58 -4.81 3.03
C HIS A 173 8.54 -5.54 3.95
N PHE A 174 8.07 -6.65 4.52
CA PHE A 174 8.84 -7.53 5.39
C PHE A 174 9.55 -6.78 6.53
N TYR A 175 8.89 -5.75 7.08
CA TYR A 175 9.30 -5.13 8.35
C TYR A 175 9.40 -6.21 9.43
N LEU A 176 10.47 -6.20 10.23
CA LEU A 176 10.74 -7.30 11.18
C LEU A 176 9.70 -7.37 12.30
N GLU A 177 9.31 -6.22 12.86
CA GLU A 177 8.12 -6.13 13.70
C GLU A 177 6.90 -6.09 12.77
N GLY A 178 6.04 -7.10 12.80
CA GLY A 178 4.76 -7.10 12.08
C GLY A 178 3.85 -5.93 12.47
N GLN A 179 2.63 -5.88 11.93
CA GLN A 179 1.63 -4.94 12.43
C GLN A 179 1.30 -5.25 13.89
N ALA A 180 1.25 -4.21 14.73
CA ALA A 180 0.93 -4.34 16.14
C ALA A 180 0.25 -3.07 16.69
N ALA A 181 -0.75 -3.26 17.54
CA ALA A 181 -1.40 -2.21 18.31
C ALA A 181 -1.92 -2.74 19.65
N LEU A 182 -1.96 -1.83 20.62
CA LEU A 182 -2.54 -2.01 21.94
C LEU A 182 -3.49 -0.84 22.19
N ALA A 183 -4.75 -1.13 22.42
CA ALA A 183 -5.75 -0.14 22.81
C ALA A 183 -6.08 -0.29 24.30
N VAL A 184 -6.13 0.82 25.02
CA VAL A 184 -6.36 0.91 26.46
C VAL A 184 -7.52 1.87 26.70
N PRO A 185 -8.71 1.37 27.09
CA PRO A 185 -9.84 2.24 27.39
C PRO A 185 -9.55 3.08 28.62
N GLN A 186 -10.06 4.31 28.63
CA GLN A 186 -9.91 5.29 29.70
C GLN A 186 -11.29 5.74 30.23
N ASP A 187 -11.30 6.66 31.18
CA ASP A 187 -12.53 7.25 31.72
C ASP A 187 -13.33 7.96 30.61
N GLY A 188 -14.67 7.98 30.74
CA GLY A 188 -15.51 8.77 29.82
C GLY A 188 -15.52 8.30 28.36
N ALA A 189 -15.26 7.01 28.10
CA ALA A 189 -15.13 6.41 26.77
C ALA A 189 -13.91 6.90 25.95
N GLU A 190 -12.97 7.59 26.60
CA GLU A 190 -11.68 7.93 25.99
C GLU A 190 -10.84 6.67 25.70
N MET A 191 -9.93 6.77 24.74
CA MET A 191 -9.11 5.67 24.26
C MET A 191 -7.67 6.09 24.05
N VAL A 192 -6.73 5.33 24.61
CA VAL A 192 -5.29 5.43 24.28
C VAL A 192 -4.92 4.25 23.40
N VAL A 193 -4.29 4.51 22.25
CA VAL A 193 -3.84 3.49 21.31
C VAL A 193 -2.32 3.60 21.12
N HIS A 194 -1.58 2.56 21.50
CA HIS A 194 -0.19 2.41 21.12
C HIS A 194 -0.13 1.64 19.80
N ALA A 195 0.48 2.21 18.77
CA ALA A 195 0.50 1.61 17.44
C ALA A 195 1.91 1.58 16.84
N SER A 196 2.20 0.52 16.08
CA SER A 196 3.37 0.48 15.21
C SER A 196 2.95 1.09 13.88
N SER A 197 3.03 2.43 13.76
CA SER A 197 2.50 3.18 12.63
C SER A 197 3.36 4.38 12.25
N GLN A 198 3.39 4.70 10.96
CA GLN A 198 4.00 5.90 10.40
C GLN A 198 3.05 7.11 10.45
N HIS A 199 1.75 6.89 10.66
CA HIS A 199 0.72 7.92 10.57
C HIS A 199 -0.23 7.89 11.79
N PRO A 200 0.21 8.34 12.97
CA PRO A 200 -0.62 8.30 14.19
C PRO A 200 -1.91 9.13 14.08
N THR A 201 -1.89 10.24 13.33
CA THR A 201 -3.07 11.09 13.12
C THR A 201 -4.18 10.37 12.35
N GLU A 202 -3.83 9.60 11.33
CA GLU A 202 -4.83 8.83 10.57
C GLU A 202 -5.45 7.72 11.43
N ILE A 203 -4.63 7.01 12.21
CA ILE A 203 -5.14 6.02 13.17
C ILE A 203 -6.11 6.68 14.16
N GLN A 204 -5.80 7.87 14.66
CA GLN A 204 -6.67 8.61 15.58
C GLN A 204 -8.04 8.86 14.94
N HIS A 205 -8.06 9.38 13.71
CA HIS A 205 -9.29 9.64 12.97
C HIS A 205 -10.09 8.35 12.77
N LYS A 206 -9.45 7.26 12.33
CA LYS A 206 -10.15 6.00 12.03
C LYS A 206 -10.68 5.29 13.27
N VAL A 207 -9.95 5.34 14.38
CA VAL A 207 -10.45 4.84 15.67
C VAL A 207 -11.63 5.68 16.14
N ALA A 208 -11.55 7.01 16.07
CA ALA A 208 -12.64 7.90 16.44
C ALA A 208 -13.90 7.64 15.59
N ASP A 209 -13.75 7.56 14.27
CA ASP A 209 -14.85 7.31 13.32
C ASP A 209 -15.52 5.96 13.56
N ALA A 210 -14.73 4.90 13.79
CA ALA A 210 -15.25 3.55 14.02
C ALA A 210 -15.97 3.40 15.37
N LEU A 211 -15.52 4.13 16.40
CA LEU A 211 -16.14 4.13 17.73
C LEU A 211 -17.28 5.15 17.86
N GLY A 212 -17.47 6.04 16.89
CA GLY A 212 -18.43 7.14 16.98
C GLY A 212 -18.05 8.19 18.04
N LEU A 213 -16.75 8.38 18.26
CA LEU A 213 -16.20 9.30 19.25
C LEU A 213 -15.67 10.59 18.61
N PRO A 214 -15.60 11.72 19.34
CA PRO A 214 -14.85 12.87 18.89
C PRO A 214 -13.35 12.55 18.85
N MET A 215 -12.62 13.11 17.88
CA MET A 215 -11.17 12.86 17.73
C MET A 215 -10.37 13.18 19.00
N GLY A 216 -10.80 14.17 19.79
CA GLY A 216 -10.18 14.55 21.06
C GLY A 216 -10.27 13.47 22.16
N ALA A 217 -11.18 12.50 22.04
CA ALA A 217 -11.31 11.38 22.96
C ALA A 217 -10.35 10.22 22.63
N VAL A 218 -9.60 10.31 21.52
CA VAL A 218 -8.67 9.28 21.09
C VAL A 218 -7.26 9.85 21.08
N ARG A 219 -6.32 9.19 21.78
CA ARG A 219 -4.89 9.51 21.74
C ARG A 219 -4.11 8.36 21.14
N VAL A 220 -3.27 8.64 20.15
CA VAL A 220 -2.39 7.64 19.53
C VAL A 220 -0.93 7.92 19.89
N GLU A 221 -0.23 6.90 20.35
CA GLU A 221 1.18 6.97 20.77
C GLU A 221 2.05 6.02 19.94
N VAL A 222 3.11 6.57 19.36
CA VAL A 222 4.11 5.81 18.59
C VAL A 222 5.49 6.13 19.14
N ARG A 223 6.16 5.15 19.77
CA ARG A 223 7.52 5.35 20.30
C ARG A 223 8.60 5.05 19.26
N ARG A 224 8.47 3.92 18.57
CA ARG A 224 9.37 3.38 17.54
C ARG A 224 8.66 2.27 16.77
N MET A 225 9.22 1.86 15.63
CA MET A 225 8.75 0.72 14.83
C MET A 225 9.94 -0.17 14.43
N GLY A 226 9.74 -1.48 14.37
CA GLY A 226 10.70 -2.45 13.85
C GLY A 226 10.66 -2.54 12.32
N GLY A 227 10.73 -1.38 11.66
CA GLY A 227 10.51 -1.21 10.22
C GLY A 227 9.06 -0.87 9.87
N GLY A 228 8.87 -0.18 8.76
CA GLY A 228 7.55 0.20 8.22
C GLY A 228 7.57 0.29 6.69
N PHE A 229 8.52 1.05 6.12
CA PHE A 229 8.78 1.09 4.67
C PHE A 229 7.58 1.50 3.79
N GLY A 230 6.59 2.19 4.34
CA GLY A 230 5.33 2.56 3.69
C GLY A 230 4.17 1.64 4.08
N GLY A 231 4.43 0.37 4.40
CA GLY A 231 3.40 -0.59 4.77
C GLY A 231 2.77 -0.35 6.13
N LYS A 232 3.23 0.65 6.88
CA LYS A 232 2.62 1.12 8.13
C LYS A 232 2.13 2.56 8.03
N GLU A 233 1.95 3.07 6.82
CA GLU A 233 1.38 4.39 6.55
C GLU A 233 -0.14 4.38 6.71
N SER A 234 -0.84 3.47 6.02
CA SER A 234 -2.30 3.30 6.14
C SER A 234 -2.74 1.93 6.64
N GLN A 235 -1.99 0.87 6.32
CA GLN A 235 -2.38 -0.52 6.62
C GLN A 235 -2.41 -0.85 8.13
N GLY A 236 -1.87 0.03 8.98
CA GLY A 236 -2.00 -0.06 10.43
C GLY A 236 -3.42 0.24 10.96
N ASN A 237 -4.28 0.87 10.14
CA ASN A 237 -5.63 1.29 10.55
C ASN A 237 -6.50 0.10 10.96
N ALA A 238 -6.57 -0.95 10.14
CA ALA A 238 -7.40 -2.11 10.44
C ALA A 238 -7.08 -2.73 11.80
N LEU A 239 -5.79 -2.88 12.10
CA LEU A 239 -5.33 -3.48 13.35
C LEU A 239 -5.63 -2.57 14.55
N ALA A 240 -5.33 -1.27 14.44
CA ALA A 240 -5.58 -0.30 15.51
C ALA A 240 -7.08 -0.13 15.81
N VAL A 241 -7.92 -0.06 14.77
CA VAL A 241 -9.37 0.03 14.91
C VAL A 241 -9.93 -1.25 15.55
N ALA A 242 -9.47 -2.44 15.14
CA ALA A 242 -9.88 -3.70 15.78
C ALA A 242 -9.51 -3.75 17.27
N ALA A 243 -8.29 -3.32 17.62
CA ALA A 243 -7.86 -3.21 19.01
C ALA A 243 -8.77 -2.28 19.82
N ALA A 244 -9.05 -1.09 19.29
CA ALA A 244 -9.89 -0.09 19.94
C ALA A 244 -11.35 -0.53 20.07
N LEU A 245 -11.92 -1.17 19.03
CA LEU A 245 -13.28 -1.72 19.05
C LEU A 245 -13.44 -2.81 20.10
N ALA A 246 -12.49 -3.74 20.19
CA ALA A 246 -12.51 -4.76 21.22
C ALA A 246 -12.36 -4.18 22.63
N ALA A 247 -11.48 -3.18 22.80
CA ALA A 247 -11.29 -2.49 24.06
C ALA A 247 -12.55 -1.73 24.51
N TRP A 248 -13.18 -1.00 23.59
CA TRP A 248 -14.45 -0.32 23.81
C TRP A 248 -15.56 -1.30 24.20
N ARG A 249 -15.67 -2.43 23.49
CA ARG A 249 -16.73 -3.43 23.73
C ARG A 249 -16.58 -4.15 25.06
N THR A 250 -15.35 -4.42 25.49
CA THR A 250 -15.06 -5.25 26.68
C THR A 250 -14.71 -4.44 27.93
N GLY A 251 -14.41 -3.15 27.80
CA GLY A 251 -13.88 -2.32 28.88
C GLY A 251 -12.49 -2.73 29.36
N ARG A 252 -11.77 -3.56 28.59
CA ARG A 252 -10.45 -4.11 28.95
C ARG A 252 -9.41 -3.71 27.89
N PRO A 253 -8.13 -3.54 28.28
CA PRO A 253 -7.07 -3.37 27.30
C PRO A 253 -7.06 -4.55 26.30
N CYS A 254 -6.92 -4.24 25.02
CA CYS A 254 -6.92 -5.22 23.95
C CYS A 254 -5.71 -5.00 23.05
N LYS A 255 -4.95 -6.07 22.78
CA LYS A 255 -3.78 -6.03 21.90
C LYS A 255 -3.94 -6.98 20.72
N MET A 256 -3.40 -6.56 19.59
CA MET A 256 -3.26 -7.41 18.41
C MET A 256 -1.87 -7.27 17.85
N ARG A 257 -1.33 -8.39 17.40
CA ARG A 257 -0.16 -8.45 16.53
C ARG A 257 -0.46 -9.48 15.46
N TYR A 258 -0.08 -9.22 14.23
CA TYR A 258 -0.18 -10.24 13.19
C TYR A 258 0.97 -11.25 13.35
N ASP A 259 0.66 -12.53 13.19
CA ASP A 259 1.69 -13.48 12.77
C ASP A 259 2.05 -13.15 11.31
N ARG A 260 3.26 -13.52 10.88
CA ARG A 260 3.76 -13.14 9.54
C ARG A 260 2.86 -13.59 8.40
N ASP A 261 2.22 -14.75 8.55
CA ASP A 261 1.29 -15.30 7.55
C ASP A 261 0.02 -14.46 7.40
N ASP A 262 -0.55 -13.98 8.50
CA ASP A 262 -1.69 -13.07 8.48
C ASP A 262 -1.29 -11.71 7.93
N ASP A 263 -0.14 -11.19 8.35
CA ASP A 263 0.37 -9.88 7.94
C ASP A 263 0.46 -9.77 6.40
N MET A 264 1.08 -10.77 5.77
CA MET A 264 1.24 -10.87 4.30
C MET A 264 -0.06 -11.17 3.54
N ARG A 265 -1.11 -11.64 4.24
CA ARG A 265 -2.43 -11.96 3.66
C ARG A 265 -3.43 -10.82 3.80
N ILE A 266 -3.36 -10.07 4.89
CA ILE A 266 -4.29 -8.97 5.20
C ILE A 266 -3.77 -7.69 4.56
N THR A 267 -2.48 -7.38 4.73
CA THR A 267 -1.96 -6.07 4.35
C THR A 267 -1.58 -5.97 2.88
N GLY A 268 -1.73 -4.75 2.37
CA GLY A 268 -1.25 -4.31 1.09
C GLY A 268 0.27 -4.33 0.96
N LYS A 269 0.72 -4.46 -0.30
CA LYS A 269 2.15 -4.50 -0.65
C LYS A 269 2.46 -3.51 -1.78
N ARG A 270 3.69 -3.48 -2.30
CA ARG A 270 4.03 -2.65 -3.46
C ARG A 270 3.17 -3.03 -4.68
N HIS A 271 2.67 -2.02 -5.39
CA HIS A 271 1.97 -2.19 -6.67
C HIS A 271 2.82 -2.90 -7.73
N ASP A 272 2.22 -3.91 -8.35
CA ASP A 272 2.69 -4.51 -9.59
C ASP A 272 2.42 -3.55 -10.76
N PHE A 273 3.39 -3.45 -11.67
CA PHE A 273 3.28 -2.63 -12.86
C PHE A 273 3.55 -3.46 -14.11
N ARG A 274 2.76 -3.21 -15.15
CA ARG A 274 3.14 -3.53 -16.53
C ARG A 274 3.34 -2.22 -17.27
N ILE A 275 4.51 -2.03 -17.86
CA ILE A 275 4.82 -0.83 -18.65
C ILE A 275 5.05 -1.25 -20.10
N ARG A 276 4.17 -0.78 -20.99
CA ARG A 276 4.40 -0.84 -22.44
C ARG A 276 5.05 0.46 -22.90
N TYR A 277 5.90 0.38 -23.91
CA TYR A 277 6.57 1.55 -24.45
C TYR A 277 6.78 1.49 -25.96
N ARG A 278 6.86 2.68 -26.56
CA ARG A 278 7.39 2.96 -27.90
C ARG A 278 8.37 4.12 -27.78
N ALA A 279 9.56 4.01 -28.33
CA ALA A 279 10.58 5.06 -28.28
C ALA A 279 11.22 5.27 -29.64
N GLY A 280 11.25 6.52 -30.09
CA GLY A 280 11.89 6.95 -31.33
C GLY A 280 13.19 7.68 -31.02
N PHE A 281 14.26 7.36 -31.75
CA PHE A 281 15.61 7.83 -31.47
C PHE A 281 16.47 7.98 -32.73
N ASP A 282 17.57 8.74 -32.62
CA ASP A 282 18.55 8.95 -33.68
C ASP A 282 19.70 7.91 -33.67
N ASP A 283 20.62 7.99 -34.63
CA ASP A 283 21.77 7.09 -34.76
C ASP A 283 22.76 7.20 -33.58
N GLU A 284 22.71 8.30 -32.81
CA GLU A 284 23.50 8.48 -31.59
C GLU A 284 22.81 7.94 -30.33
N GLY A 285 21.57 7.46 -30.45
CA GLY A 285 20.77 6.93 -29.34
C GLY A 285 20.05 8.01 -28.52
N ARG A 286 19.91 9.24 -29.03
CA ARG A 286 19.11 10.29 -28.36
C ARG A 286 17.62 10.04 -28.60
N ILE A 287 16.85 10.04 -27.53
CA ILE A 287 15.39 9.93 -27.58
C ILE A 287 14.81 11.23 -28.14
N LEU A 288 14.03 11.09 -29.20
CA LEU A 288 13.29 12.18 -29.84
C LEU A 288 11.84 12.22 -29.34
N GLY A 289 11.24 11.05 -29.13
CA GLY A 289 9.87 10.88 -28.67
C GLY A 289 9.66 9.55 -27.96
N VAL A 290 8.85 9.54 -26.90
CA VAL A 290 8.50 8.30 -26.18
C VAL A 290 7.03 8.27 -25.78
N GLU A 291 6.41 7.10 -25.89
CA GLU A 291 5.11 6.79 -25.33
C GLU A 291 5.27 5.69 -24.28
N PHE A 292 4.69 5.90 -23.11
CA PHE A 292 4.54 4.90 -22.06
C PHE A 292 3.07 4.65 -21.75
N ILE A 293 2.71 3.38 -21.58
CA ILE A 293 1.43 2.96 -21.02
C ILE A 293 1.70 2.15 -19.76
N HIS A 294 1.36 2.72 -18.61
CA HIS A 294 1.42 2.08 -17.30
C HIS A 294 0.09 1.40 -17.00
N TYR A 295 0.14 0.11 -16.70
CA TYR A 295 -0.98 -0.62 -16.10
C TYR A 295 -0.59 -0.95 -14.67
N VAL A 296 -1.30 -0.34 -13.73
CA VAL A 296 -1.02 -0.44 -12.29
C VAL A 296 -2.07 -1.35 -11.68
N ARG A 297 -1.64 -2.48 -11.08
CA ARG A 297 -2.56 -3.35 -10.33
C ARG A 297 -2.71 -2.83 -8.91
N CYS A 298 -3.85 -2.23 -8.62
CA CYS A 298 -4.08 -1.50 -7.36
C CYS A 298 -4.69 -2.36 -6.25
N GLY A 299 -5.26 -3.52 -6.58
CA GLY A 299 -6.04 -4.30 -5.62
C GLY A 299 -7.48 -3.84 -5.55
N TRP A 300 -8.17 -4.15 -4.45
CA TRP A 300 -9.62 -4.11 -4.41
C TRP A 300 -10.20 -2.77 -3.93
N SER A 301 -9.49 -2.04 -3.08
CA SER A 301 -9.75 -0.65 -2.63
C SER A 301 -8.64 0.29 -3.11
N LEU A 302 -8.88 1.60 -3.01
CA LEU A 302 -7.97 2.62 -3.51
C LEU A 302 -6.66 2.71 -2.73
N ASP A 303 -6.73 2.69 -1.40
CA ASP A 303 -5.62 3.04 -0.52
C ASP A 303 -4.84 4.27 -1.05
N LEU A 304 -3.52 4.16 -1.26
CA LEU A 304 -2.66 5.20 -1.81
C LEU A 304 -2.34 4.99 -3.29
N SER A 305 -3.16 4.22 -4.02
CA SER A 305 -2.89 3.82 -5.40
C SER A 305 -2.79 4.97 -6.39
N LEU A 306 -3.66 5.99 -6.28
CA LEU A 306 -3.64 7.14 -7.18
C LEU A 306 -2.32 7.93 -7.06
N PRO A 307 -1.91 8.41 -5.87
CA PRO A 307 -0.66 9.15 -5.75
C PRO A 307 0.59 8.28 -6.02
N VAL A 308 0.54 6.96 -5.81
CA VAL A 308 1.62 6.04 -6.22
C VAL A 308 1.73 5.98 -7.75
N ALA A 309 0.60 5.81 -8.46
CA ALA A 309 0.58 5.79 -9.91
C ALA A 309 1.05 7.12 -10.50
N ASP A 310 0.63 8.23 -9.91
CA ASP A 310 1.05 9.57 -10.34
C ASP A 310 2.55 9.76 -10.12
N ARG A 311 3.10 9.35 -8.97
CA ARG A 311 4.55 9.40 -8.74
C ARG A 311 5.31 8.53 -9.74
N ALA A 312 4.82 7.35 -10.10
CA ALA A 312 5.42 6.52 -11.14
C ALA A 312 5.43 7.24 -12.50
N MET A 313 4.32 7.92 -12.84
CA MET A 313 4.29 8.78 -14.02
C MET A 313 5.34 9.89 -13.90
N LEU A 314 5.50 10.55 -12.73
CA LEU A 314 6.40 11.69 -12.46
C LEU A 314 7.90 11.34 -12.48
N HIS A 315 8.23 10.06 -12.54
CA HIS A 315 9.62 9.59 -12.55
C HIS A 315 9.92 8.71 -13.77
N ALA A 316 9.02 8.71 -14.77
CA ALA A 316 9.17 7.97 -16.00
C ALA A 316 10.26 8.54 -16.92
N ASP A 317 10.79 9.74 -16.62
CA ASP A 317 11.95 10.32 -17.28
C ASP A 317 13.28 9.98 -16.60
N ASN A 318 13.27 9.64 -15.31
CA ASN A 318 14.46 9.43 -14.48
C ASN A 318 15.44 10.63 -14.57
N ALA A 319 16.60 10.42 -15.19
CA ALA A 319 17.63 11.45 -15.39
C ALA A 319 17.70 11.92 -16.84
N TYR A 320 16.74 11.52 -17.68
CA TYR A 320 16.80 11.68 -19.12
C TYR A 320 15.89 12.81 -19.59
N HIS A 321 16.44 13.74 -20.36
CA HIS A 321 15.67 14.75 -21.05
C HIS A 321 14.87 14.10 -22.18
N LEU A 322 13.54 14.10 -22.03
CA LEU A 322 12.60 13.64 -23.04
C LEU A 322 12.01 14.87 -23.76
N PRO A 323 12.36 15.14 -25.04
CA PRO A 323 11.87 16.31 -25.76
C PRO A 323 10.36 16.22 -26.02
N ALA A 324 9.87 15.04 -26.37
CA ALA A 324 8.46 14.72 -26.52
C ALA A 324 8.11 13.42 -25.79
N ALA A 325 7.07 13.43 -24.96
CA ALA A 325 6.66 12.29 -24.17
C ALA A 325 5.13 12.24 -24.01
N THR A 326 4.55 11.05 -24.06
CA THR A 326 3.18 10.77 -23.61
C THR A 326 3.22 9.63 -22.61
N ILE A 327 2.63 9.83 -21.44
CA ILE A 327 2.56 8.82 -20.38
C ILE A 327 1.10 8.62 -20.02
N ILE A 328 0.59 7.41 -20.20
CA ILE A 328 -0.79 7.01 -19.96
C ILE A 328 -0.82 6.04 -18.79
N SER A 329 -1.68 6.25 -17.79
CA SER A 329 -1.73 5.40 -16.60
C SER A 329 -3.13 4.86 -16.32
N HIS A 330 -3.26 3.54 -16.39
CA HIS A 330 -4.46 2.79 -16.00
C HIS A 330 -4.31 2.28 -14.56
N ARG A 331 -5.17 2.74 -13.64
CA ARG A 331 -5.25 2.21 -12.27
C ARG A 331 -6.33 1.16 -12.16
N LEU A 332 -5.91 -0.10 -12.21
CA LEU A 332 -6.76 -1.26 -12.39
C LEU A 332 -7.21 -1.81 -11.04
N ARG A 333 -8.51 -2.12 -10.93
CA ARG A 333 -9.11 -2.71 -9.73
C ARG A 333 -9.15 -4.23 -9.88
N THR A 334 -8.61 -4.94 -8.90
CA THR A 334 -8.49 -6.41 -8.88
C THR A 334 -8.91 -6.98 -7.53
N ASN A 335 -9.29 -8.26 -7.51
CA ASN A 335 -9.63 -9.03 -6.32
C ASN A 335 -8.39 -9.55 -5.56
N THR A 336 -7.50 -8.63 -5.21
CA THR A 336 -6.31 -8.86 -4.37
C THR A 336 -6.28 -7.84 -3.24
N GLN A 337 -5.42 -8.03 -2.23
CA GLN A 337 -5.16 -7.01 -1.21
C GLN A 337 -4.87 -5.67 -1.90
N SER A 338 -5.38 -4.59 -1.31
CA SER A 338 -5.13 -3.24 -1.82
C SER A 338 -3.67 -2.92 -1.70
N ALA A 339 -3.00 -2.68 -2.82
CA ALA A 339 -1.60 -2.29 -2.81
C ALA A 339 -1.46 -0.89 -2.20
N THR A 340 -0.34 -0.67 -1.51
CA THR A 340 -0.12 0.50 -0.66
C THR A 340 1.26 1.11 -0.90
N ALA A 341 1.57 2.15 -0.12
CA ALA A 341 2.89 2.76 -0.09
C ALA A 341 3.99 1.72 0.16
N PHE A 342 5.04 1.75 -0.66
CA PHE A 342 6.32 1.10 -0.38
C PHE A 342 7.42 2.10 -0.68
N ARG A 343 8.52 2.13 0.10
CA ARG A 343 9.74 2.93 -0.17
C ARG A 343 10.01 3.14 -1.67
N GLY A 344 9.97 4.40 -2.09
CA GLY A 344 10.06 4.86 -3.48
C GLY A 344 8.71 5.28 -4.08
N PHE A 345 7.61 4.68 -3.62
CA PHE A 345 6.23 5.11 -3.83
C PHE A 345 5.84 5.22 -5.32
N GLY A 346 6.09 4.18 -6.12
CA GLY A 346 5.85 4.20 -7.58
C GLY A 346 7.04 4.69 -8.40
N GLY A 347 7.92 5.53 -7.82
CA GLY A 347 9.13 6.00 -8.47
C GLY A 347 10.02 4.89 -9.05
N PRO A 348 10.35 3.82 -8.27
CA PRO A 348 11.14 2.70 -8.80
C PRO A 348 10.51 2.03 -10.02
N GLN A 349 9.18 1.88 -10.04
CA GLN A 349 8.48 1.29 -11.17
C GLN A 349 8.54 2.20 -12.41
N GLY A 350 8.31 3.52 -12.23
CA GLY A 350 8.43 4.50 -13.32
C GLY A 350 9.83 4.56 -13.92
N VAL A 351 10.87 4.60 -13.07
CA VAL A 351 12.28 4.64 -13.49
C VAL A 351 12.68 3.37 -14.26
N LEU A 352 12.24 2.19 -13.80
CA LEU A 352 12.60 0.94 -14.46
C LEU A 352 12.06 0.86 -15.90
N GLY A 353 10.93 1.51 -16.18
CA GLY A 353 10.37 1.63 -17.53
C GLY A 353 11.32 2.32 -18.51
N ILE A 354 11.86 3.50 -18.15
CA ILE A 354 12.77 4.24 -19.03
C ILE A 354 14.18 3.64 -19.07
N GLU A 355 14.66 3.03 -17.98
CA GLU A 355 15.92 2.26 -18.03
C GLU A 355 15.85 1.11 -19.03
N ARG A 356 14.70 0.43 -19.11
CA ARG A 356 14.46 -0.62 -20.11
C ARG A 356 14.46 -0.08 -21.54
N VAL A 357 13.95 1.14 -21.76
CA VAL A 357 14.06 1.82 -23.06
C VAL A 357 15.51 2.09 -23.41
N MET A 358 16.29 2.66 -22.49
CA MET A 358 17.70 2.99 -22.74
C MET A 358 18.54 1.76 -23.10
N ASP A 359 18.35 0.64 -22.40
CA ASP A 359 19.02 -0.61 -22.74
C ASP A 359 18.55 -1.20 -24.08
N HIS A 360 17.25 -1.09 -24.40
CA HIS A 360 16.73 -1.55 -25.70
C HIS A 360 17.32 -0.74 -26.86
N VAL A 361 17.39 0.59 -26.73
CA VAL A 361 18.04 1.48 -27.72
C VAL A 361 19.52 1.14 -27.89
N ALA A 362 20.26 0.99 -26.79
CA ALA A 362 21.68 0.63 -26.84
C ALA A 362 21.92 -0.71 -27.55
N HIS A 363 21.10 -1.73 -27.26
CA HIS A 363 21.19 -3.02 -27.91
C HIS A 363 20.87 -2.95 -29.41
N HIS A 364 19.83 -2.19 -29.79
CA HIS A 364 19.46 -1.98 -31.19
C HIS A 364 20.61 -1.37 -32.01
N LEU A 365 21.31 -0.39 -31.44
CA LEU A 365 22.45 0.29 -32.09
C LEU A 365 23.77 -0.49 -31.97
N GLY A 366 23.82 -1.57 -31.19
CA GLY A 366 25.08 -2.23 -30.83
C GLY A 366 26.05 -1.31 -30.06
N ALA A 367 25.53 -0.33 -29.32
CA ALA A 367 26.29 0.69 -28.61
C ALA A 367 26.45 0.37 -27.11
N ASP A 368 27.45 0.99 -26.47
CA ASP A 368 27.59 0.98 -25.01
C ASP A 368 26.35 1.65 -24.34
N PRO A 369 25.62 0.96 -23.46
CA PRO A 369 24.47 1.52 -22.75
C PRO A 369 24.79 2.80 -21.96
N LEU A 370 26.02 2.98 -21.47
CA LEU A 370 26.42 4.21 -20.79
C LEU A 370 26.47 5.41 -21.76
N LYS A 371 26.90 5.19 -23.00
CA LYS A 371 26.95 6.24 -24.03
C LYS A 371 25.53 6.74 -24.35
N VAL A 372 24.58 5.83 -24.53
CA VAL A 372 23.17 6.16 -24.79
C VAL A 372 22.56 6.93 -23.62
N ARG A 373 22.77 6.48 -22.37
CA ARG A 373 22.29 7.19 -21.18
C ARG A 373 22.83 8.62 -21.10
N ARG A 374 24.14 8.80 -21.29
CA ARG A 374 24.80 10.12 -21.27
C ARG A 374 24.30 11.06 -22.36
N ALA A 375 24.01 10.52 -23.55
CA ALA A 375 23.48 11.30 -24.66
C ALA A 375 22.10 11.91 -24.34
N ASN A 376 21.38 11.35 -23.37
CA ASN A 376 20.03 11.74 -22.99
C ASN A 376 19.94 12.46 -21.66
N PHE A 377 21.03 12.67 -20.90
CA PHE A 377 20.92 13.34 -19.61
C PHE A 377 20.38 14.76 -19.71
N TYR A 378 19.65 15.19 -18.68
CA TYR A 378 19.35 16.59 -18.50
C TYR A 378 20.64 17.43 -18.47
N ALA A 379 20.61 18.57 -19.15
CA ALA A 379 21.69 19.54 -19.13
C ALA A 379 21.77 20.23 -17.75
N PRO A 380 22.97 20.59 -17.27
CA PRO A 380 23.13 21.42 -16.08
C PRO A 380 22.32 22.71 -16.18
N LEU A 381 21.64 23.11 -15.09
CA LEU A 381 20.79 24.31 -15.06
C LEU A 381 21.53 25.57 -15.57
N ASP A 382 22.78 25.76 -15.16
CA ASP A 382 23.60 26.94 -15.53
C ASP A 382 24.02 26.96 -17.01
N SER A 383 23.86 25.83 -17.72
CA SER A 383 24.17 25.69 -19.14
C SER A 383 22.96 25.84 -20.06
N GLN A 384 21.75 25.97 -19.48
CA GLN A 384 20.52 26.04 -20.26
C GLN A 384 20.18 27.48 -20.64
N PRO A 385 19.77 27.74 -21.90
CA PRO A 385 19.31 29.06 -22.31
C PRO A 385 18.00 29.42 -21.53
N PRO A 386 17.89 30.64 -20.96
CA PRO A 386 16.78 31.01 -20.06
C PRO A 386 15.39 30.91 -20.72
N ASP A 387 15.33 31.04 -22.04
CA ASP A 387 14.10 31.01 -22.83
C ASP A 387 13.65 29.60 -23.22
N ARG A 388 14.49 28.57 -23.03
CA ARG A 388 14.20 27.17 -23.36
C ARG A 388 14.80 26.18 -22.35
N PRO A 389 14.38 26.23 -21.08
CA PRO A 389 14.85 25.26 -20.09
C PRO A 389 14.35 23.85 -20.44
N GLN A 390 15.21 22.86 -20.25
CA GLN A 390 14.83 21.46 -20.23
C GLN A 390 14.00 21.20 -18.97
N THR A 391 12.71 20.94 -19.17
CA THR A 391 11.77 20.65 -18.10
C THR A 391 11.43 19.17 -18.06
N THR A 392 10.98 18.72 -16.90
CA THR A 392 10.35 17.41 -16.78
C THR A 392 9.05 17.36 -17.60
N PRO A 393 8.58 16.16 -18.02
CA PRO A 393 7.33 16.01 -18.75
C PRO A 393 6.06 16.52 -18.05
N TYR A 394 6.16 16.96 -16.80
CA TYR A 394 5.03 17.21 -15.90
C TYR A 394 4.78 18.70 -15.61
N LEU A 395 5.59 19.59 -16.19
CA LEU A 395 5.49 21.04 -15.99
C LEU A 395 4.56 21.75 -16.99
N MET A 396 3.74 21.04 -17.76
CA MET A 396 2.81 21.68 -18.69
C MET A 396 1.47 20.91 -18.74
N ARG A 397 0.39 21.69 -18.76
CA ARG A 397 -1.02 21.25 -18.72
C ARG A 397 -1.40 20.30 -19.84
#